data_AF-A0A1E4SSY9-F1
#
_entry.id   AF-A0A1E4SSY9-F1
#
_cell.length_a   1.000
_cell.length_b   1.000
_cell.length_c   1.000
_cell.angle_alpha   90.00
_cell.angle_beta   90.00
_cell.angle_gamma   90.00
#
_symmetry.space_group_name_H-M   'P 1'
#
loop_
_entity.id
_entity.type
_entity.pdbx_description
1 polymer ?
#
loop_
_entity_poly.entity_id
_entity_poly.type
_entity_poly.pdbx_seq_one_letter_code
_entity_poly.pdbx_strand_id
1 'polypeptide(L)'
;MPSDLNLKKSWNPKLMKNREKVWLKEQEVLQEYKKIKEREQEINDINSKNELLALTKGGDPKEYKDYKTSWMYDDKPQQGNTTSTTNPTSSTTGKSDPNEDFLLGKRRLDDLLI
;
A
#
# COMPACT_ATOMS: atom_id res chain seq x y z
N MET A 1 33.56 42.77 -34.33
CA MET A 1 33.74 41.31 -34.43
C MET A 1 32.46 40.69 -34.99
N PRO A 2 32.51 39.88 -36.05
CA PRO A 2 31.31 39.28 -36.63
C PRO A 2 30.69 38.30 -35.63
N SER A 3 29.38 38.43 -35.40
CA SER A 3 28.57 37.51 -34.61
C SER A 3 28.59 36.10 -35.24
N ASP A 4 28.73 35.05 -34.42
CA ASP A 4 28.69 33.66 -34.87
C ASP A 4 27.33 33.35 -35.52
N LEU A 5 27.35 33.10 -36.83
CA LEU A 5 26.19 32.81 -37.67
C LEU A 5 25.36 31.64 -37.14
N ASN A 6 26.00 30.69 -36.45
CA ASN A 6 25.32 29.51 -35.93
C ASN A 6 24.29 29.85 -34.84
N LEU A 7 24.42 30.98 -34.12
CA LEU A 7 23.41 31.37 -33.13
C LEU A 7 22.08 31.81 -33.77
N LYS A 8 22.07 32.06 -35.08
CA LYS A 8 20.84 32.34 -35.84
C LYS A 8 20.12 31.07 -36.31
N LYS A 9 20.71 29.88 -36.09
CA LYS A 9 20.13 28.61 -36.51
C LYS A 9 19.34 27.99 -35.37
N SER A 10 18.09 27.62 -35.66
CA SER A 10 17.15 27.04 -34.70
C SER A 10 17.59 25.69 -34.15
N TRP A 11 18.42 24.94 -34.86
CA TRP A 11 18.94 23.64 -34.45
C TRP A 11 20.18 23.72 -33.56
N ASN A 12 20.80 24.90 -33.39
CA ASN A 12 22.04 25.02 -32.63
C ASN A 12 21.80 24.72 -31.13
N PRO A 13 22.49 23.73 -30.53
CA PRO A 13 22.30 23.37 -29.12
C PRO A 13 22.76 24.47 -28.15
N LYS A 14 23.65 25.38 -28.60
CA LYS A 14 24.13 26.50 -27.77
C LYS A 14 23.09 27.60 -27.58
N LEU A 15 22.01 27.60 -28.36
CA LEU A 15 20.93 28.57 -28.20
C LEU A 15 20.23 28.36 -26.86
N MET A 16 20.02 29.44 -26.09
CA MET A 16 19.42 29.38 -24.74
C MET A 16 18.08 28.61 -24.71
N LYS A 17 17.22 28.83 -25.72
CA LYS A 17 15.94 28.13 -25.86
C LYS A 17 16.09 26.61 -25.99
N ASN A 18 17.14 26.15 -26.67
CA ASN A 18 17.39 24.72 -26.86
C ASN A 18 18.00 24.11 -25.60
N ARG A 19 18.91 24.83 -24.94
CA ARG A 19 19.44 24.44 -23.63
C ARG A 19 18.33 24.30 -22.59
N GLU A 20 17.38 25.22 -22.57
CA GLU A 20 16.21 25.16 -21.69
C GLU A 20 15.36 23.90 -21.96
N LYS A 21 15.07 23.59 -23.23
CA LYS A 21 14.35 22.36 -23.60
C LYS A 21 15.07 21.09 -23.16
N VAL A 22 16.39 21.04 -23.37
CA VAL A 22 17.22 19.91 -22.94
C VAL A 22 17.18 19.78 -21.42
N TRP A 23 17.36 20.88 -20.70
CA TRP A 23 17.33 20.91 -19.25
C TRP A 23 16.00 20.45 -18.66
N LEU A 24 14.87 20.87 -19.24
CA LEU A 24 13.54 20.40 -18.82
C LEU A 24 13.39 18.89 -19.02
N LYS A 25 13.89 18.35 -20.14
CA LYS A 25 13.83 16.91 -20.40
C LYS A 25 14.75 16.12 -19.47
N GLU A 26 15.95 16.63 -19.20
CA GLU A 26 16.87 16.05 -18.21
C GLU A 26 16.25 16.03 -16.82
N GLN A 27 15.56 17.11 -16.43
CA GLN A 27 14.88 17.20 -15.15
C GLN A 27 13.74 16.17 -15.02
N GLU A 28 12.93 15.99 -16.07
CA GLU A 28 11.88 14.97 -16.12
C GLU A 28 12.47 13.56 -15.97
N VAL A 29 13.53 13.24 -16.72
CA VAL A 29 14.23 11.95 -16.64
C VAL A 29 14.83 11.72 -15.24
N LEU A 30 15.37 12.77 -14.60
CA LEU A 30 15.87 12.68 -13.23
C LEU A 30 14.75 12.40 -12.22
N GLN A 31 13.55 12.94 -12.42
CA GLN A 31 12.39 12.66 -11.57
C GLN A 31 11.91 11.21 -11.74
N GLU A 32 11.83 10.73 -12.99
CA GLU A 32 11.48 9.33 -13.29
C GLU A 32 12.49 8.38 -12.67
N TYR A 33 13.78 8.66 -12.83
CA TYR A 33 14.86 7.86 -12.25
C TYR A 33 14.76 7.78 -10.73
N LYS A 34 14.48 8.90 -10.04
CA LYS A 34 14.29 8.91 -8.58
C LYS A 34 13.12 8.02 -8.16
N LYS A 35 12.00 8.09 -8.86
CA LYS A 35 10.81 7.26 -8.60
C LYS A 35 11.08 5.77 -8.82
N ILE A 36 11.85 5.43 -9.85
CA ILE A 36 12.25 4.04 -10.11
C ILE A 36 13.15 3.54 -8.98
N LYS A 37 14.15 4.35 -8.59
CA LYS A 37 15.08 4.01 -7.51
C LYS A 37 14.38 3.77 -6.17
N GLU A 38 13.38 4.57 -5.83
CA GLU A 38 12.55 4.38 -4.65
C GLU A 38 11.84 3.01 -4.68
N ARG A 39 11.22 2.64 -5.80
CA ARG A 39 10.60 1.31 -5.94
C ARG A 39 11.61 0.16 -5.88
N GLU A 40 12.78 0.32 -6.48
CA GLU A 40 13.84 -0.69 -6.40
C GLU A 40 14.28 -0.92 -4.95
N GLN A 41 14.36 0.15 -4.16
CA GLN A 41 14.65 0.06 -2.73
C GLN A 41 13.54 -0.68 -1.98
N GLU A 42 12.26 -0.37 -2.24
CA GLU A 42 11.13 -1.10 -1.63
C GLU A 42 11.17 -2.59 -1.95
N ILE A 43 11.44 -2.96 -3.21
CA ILE A 43 11.57 -4.36 -3.63
C ILE A 43 12.73 -5.04 -2.92
N ASN A 44 13.88 -4.36 -2.81
CA ASN A 44 15.04 -4.90 -2.10
C ASN A 44 14.76 -5.12 -0.61
N ASP A 45 14.05 -4.20 0.03
CA ASP A 45 13.66 -4.31 1.44
C ASP A 45 12.66 -5.46 1.65
N ILE A 46 11.72 -5.64 0.72
CA ILE A 46 10.78 -6.78 0.72
C ILE A 46 11.56 -8.10 0.56
N ASN A 47 12.49 -8.17 -0.40
CA ASN A 47 13.30 -9.36 -0.62
C ASN A 47 14.17 -9.70 0.60
N SER A 48 14.81 -8.69 1.21
CA SER A 48 15.63 -8.86 2.40
C SER A 48 14.81 -9.39 3.59
N LYS A 49 13.60 -8.86 3.81
CA LYS A 49 12.68 -9.36 4.84
C LYS A 49 12.23 -10.79 4.56
N ASN A 50 11.90 -11.10 3.30
CA ASN A 50 11.49 -12.45 2.90
C ASN A 50 12.62 -13.47 3.10
N GLU A 51 13.86 -13.10 2.77
CA GLU A 51 15.04 -13.94 3.00
C GLU A 51 15.27 -14.19 4.49
N LEU A 52 15.20 -13.15 5.33
CA LEU A 52 15.28 -13.30 6.79
C LEU A 52 14.20 -14.25 7.32
N LEU A 53 12.95 -14.07 6.89
CA LEU A 53 11.84 -14.95 7.25
C LEU A 53 12.08 -16.39 6.79
N ALA A 54 12.62 -16.59 5.58
CA ALA A 54 12.96 -17.92 5.07
C ALA A 54 14.05 -18.58 5.93
N LEU A 55 15.07 -17.84 6.35
CA LEU A 55 16.15 -18.32 7.23
C LEU A 55 15.65 -18.65 8.64
N THR A 56 14.83 -17.79 9.26
CA THR A 56 14.26 -18.05 10.59
C THR A 56 13.33 -19.27 10.59
N LYS A 57 12.63 -19.47 9.47
CA LYS A 57 11.62 -20.52 9.30
C LYS A 57 12.19 -21.89 8.93
N GLY A 58 13.51 -22.03 8.83
CA GLY A 58 14.20 -23.32 8.63
C GLY A 58 13.92 -24.41 9.67
N GLY A 59 13.02 -24.18 10.65
CA GLY A 59 12.53 -25.18 11.61
C GLY A 59 11.10 -25.70 11.38
N ASP A 60 10.16 -24.95 10.77
CA ASP A 60 8.75 -25.37 10.72
C ASP A 60 7.96 -24.96 9.45
N PRO A 61 7.32 -25.91 8.74
CA PRO A 61 6.61 -25.63 7.48
C PRO A 61 5.25 -24.93 7.65
N LYS A 62 4.66 -24.89 8.84
CA LYS A 62 3.25 -24.43 9.04
C LYS A 62 3.00 -22.93 8.86
N GLU A 63 3.98 -22.04 9.04
CA GLU A 63 3.71 -20.59 9.08
C GLU A 63 3.77 -19.86 7.73
N TYR A 64 4.01 -20.55 6.60
CA TYR A 64 4.21 -19.85 5.30
C TYR A 64 2.90 -19.27 4.74
N LYS A 65 1.77 -19.62 5.35
CA LYS A 65 0.44 -19.27 4.86
C LYS A 65 -0.09 -17.94 5.38
N ASP A 66 0.50 -17.33 6.42
CA ASP A 66 -0.20 -16.24 7.10
C ASP A 66 0.02 -14.84 6.52
N TYR A 67 1.18 -14.44 5.98
CA TYR A 67 1.39 -13.01 5.65
C TYR A 67 0.43 -12.41 4.58
N LYS A 68 -0.04 -13.20 3.61
CA LYS A 68 -0.95 -12.70 2.56
C LYS A 68 -2.42 -12.74 2.95
N THR A 69 -2.76 -13.53 3.96
CA THR A 69 -4.13 -13.73 4.43
C THR A 69 -4.30 -13.35 5.91
N SER A 70 -3.27 -12.83 6.56
CA SER A 70 -3.31 -12.37 7.95
C SER A 70 -4.32 -11.25 8.08
N TRP A 71 -4.31 -10.27 7.18
CA TRP A 71 -5.32 -9.22 7.11
C TRP A 71 -6.76 -9.74 6.94
N MET A 72 -6.95 -10.97 6.45
CA MET A 72 -8.25 -11.63 6.28
C MET A 72 -8.59 -12.57 7.46
N TYR A 73 -7.61 -12.97 8.25
CA TYR A 73 -7.74 -13.93 9.36
C TYR A 73 -7.39 -13.35 10.74
N ASP A 74 -6.98 -12.09 10.81
CA ASP A 74 -6.75 -11.32 12.05
C ASP A 74 -8.08 -10.89 12.70
N ASP A 75 -9.22 -10.99 12.00
CA ASP A 75 -10.58 -10.85 12.54
C ASP A 75 -11.02 -12.05 13.41
N LYS A 76 -10.07 -12.80 13.98
CA LYS A 76 -10.37 -13.68 15.12
C LYS A 76 -10.44 -12.75 16.32
N PRO A 77 -11.55 -12.68 17.09
CA PRO A 77 -11.59 -11.90 18.31
C PRO A 77 -10.52 -12.45 19.26
N GLN A 78 -9.36 -11.79 19.26
CA GLN A 78 -8.46 -11.79 20.40
C GLN A 78 -9.32 -11.38 21.58
N GLN A 79 -9.29 -12.21 22.61
CA GLN A 79 -10.08 -12.05 23.82
C GLN A 79 -9.61 -10.77 24.53
N GLY A 80 -10.12 -9.61 24.12
CA GLY A 80 -9.72 -8.30 24.63
C GLY A 80 -9.65 -7.20 23.58
N ASN A 81 -10.71 -6.40 23.55
CA ASN A 81 -10.83 -5.07 22.95
C ASN A 81 -11.32 -4.98 21.49
N THR A 82 -12.48 -4.35 21.40
CA THR A 82 -13.35 -4.08 20.26
C THR A 82 -12.73 -3.06 19.29
N THR A 83 -12.88 -3.27 17.97
CA THR A 83 -13.65 -2.36 17.07
C THR A 83 -13.59 -2.84 15.61
N SER A 84 -14.77 -2.85 15.01
CA SER A 84 -15.14 -2.76 13.59
C SER A 84 -14.97 -3.96 12.63
N THR A 85 -16.11 -4.65 12.48
CA THR A 85 -16.88 -4.73 11.22
C THR A 85 -16.20 -5.36 10.00
N THR A 86 -16.50 -6.64 9.73
CA THR A 86 -17.46 -7.05 8.68
C THR A 86 -17.80 -8.54 8.80
N ASN A 87 -19.08 -8.86 8.59
CA ASN A 87 -19.72 -10.15 8.86
C ASN A 87 -19.01 -11.41 8.30
N PRO A 88 -18.98 -12.52 9.06
CA PRO A 88 -19.13 -13.84 8.48
C PRO A 88 -20.52 -14.40 8.82
N THR A 89 -21.28 -14.65 7.76
CA THR A 89 -22.54 -15.38 7.78
C THR A 89 -22.36 -16.77 8.41
N SER A 90 -23.41 -17.17 9.13
CA SER A 90 -23.78 -18.52 9.58
C SER A 90 -23.28 -19.01 10.95
N SER A 91 -24.27 -19.01 11.84
CA SER A 91 -24.56 -20.01 12.88
C SER A 91 -23.58 -20.18 14.04
N THR A 92 -23.95 -19.49 15.13
CA THR A 92 -24.24 -20.12 16.43
C THR A 92 -23.06 -20.70 17.20
N THR A 93 -22.55 -19.95 18.18
CA THR A 93 -22.77 -20.20 19.63
C THR A 93 -21.73 -19.41 20.42
N GLY A 94 -21.97 -18.12 20.61
CA GLY A 94 -21.20 -17.25 21.48
C GLY A 94 -22.03 -15.99 21.63
N LYS A 95 -22.38 -15.64 22.87
CA LYS A 95 -23.40 -14.63 23.22
C LYS A 95 -23.25 -13.38 22.36
N SER A 96 -24.25 -13.11 21.51
CA SER A 96 -24.33 -11.86 20.75
C SER A 96 -24.56 -10.71 21.72
N ASP A 97 -23.91 -9.58 21.45
CA ASP A 97 -24.18 -8.35 22.18
C ASP A 97 -25.66 -7.98 21.98
N PRO A 98 -26.39 -7.58 23.05
CA PRO A 98 -27.84 -7.34 22.97
C PRO A 98 -28.19 -6.26 21.93
N ASN A 99 -27.28 -5.33 21.68
CA ASN A 99 -27.41 -4.27 20.68
C ASN A 99 -27.41 -4.81 19.23
N GLU A 100 -26.64 -5.87 18.96
CA GLU A 100 -26.59 -6.49 17.63
C GLU A 100 -27.88 -7.24 17.32
N ASP A 101 -28.51 -7.84 18.33
CA ASP A 101 -29.81 -8.50 18.19
C ASP A 101 -30.92 -7.51 17.75
N PHE A 102 -30.88 -6.24 18.19
CA PHE A 102 -31.82 -5.19 17.75
C PHE A 102 -31.53 -4.72 16.32
N LEU A 103 -30.26 -4.54 15.96
CA LEU A 103 -29.85 -4.14 14.59
C LEU A 103 -30.18 -5.21 13.54
N LEU A 104 -30.10 -6.48 13.92
CA LEU A 104 -30.44 -7.62 13.07
C LEU A 104 -31.94 -7.95 13.08
N GLY A 105 -32.76 -7.16 13.80
CA GLY A 105 -34.22 -7.36 13.89
C GLY A 105 -34.64 -8.64 14.61
N LYS A 106 -33.73 -9.27 15.36
CA LYS A 106 -34.03 -10.48 16.15
C LYS A 106 -34.78 -10.16 17.44
N ARG A 107 -34.70 -8.92 17.92
CA ARG A 107 -35.48 -8.37 19.05
C ARG A 107 -36.07 -7.01 18.68
N ARG A 108 -37.22 -6.66 19.24
CA ARG A 108 -37.90 -5.37 18.98
C ARG A 108 -37.44 -4.33 19.98
N LEU A 109 -37.23 -3.09 19.53
CA LEU A 109 -36.84 -1.98 20.42
C LEU A 109 -37.89 -1.70 21.50
N ASP A 110 -39.16 -2.06 21.25
CA ASP A 110 -40.28 -1.85 22.17
C ASP A 110 -40.05 -2.55 23.52
N ASP A 111 -39.27 -3.65 23.55
CA ASP A 111 -38.96 -4.38 24.78
C ASP A 111 -38.00 -3.61 25.73
N LEU A 112 -37.33 -2.56 25.22
CA LEU A 112 -36.43 -1.70 26.02
C LEU A 112 -37.14 -0.46 26.58
N LEU A 113 -38.32 -0.13 26.09
CA LEU A 113 -39.09 1.05 26.50
C LEU A 113 -40.23 0.62 27.43
N ILE A 114 -39.90 0.42 28.71
CA ILE A 114 -40.86 0.40 29.82
C ILE A 114 -40.98 1.80 30.41
#